data_AF-A0A7Y2KGT3-F1
#
_entry.id   AF-A0A7Y2KGT3-F1
#
_cell.length_a   1.000
_cell.length_b   1.000
_cell.length_c   1.000
_cell.angle_alpha   90.00
_cell.angle_beta   90.00
_cell.angle_gamma   90.00
#
_symmetry.space_group_name_H-M   'P 1'
#
loop_
_entity.id
_entity.type
_entity.pdbx_description
1 polymer ?
#
loop_
_entity_poly.entity_id
_entity_poly.type
_entity_poly.pdbx_seq_one_letter_code
_entity_poly.pdbx_strand_id
1 'polypeptide(L)'
;MKKILLLPFCLAREDLAEIGSIAEGNGYAVVVANSTAKALSEVRRHVSPGSREPVRIVGVVCEGRAKKVGVGLLLLKIRQWGKGTLGLRTRRIELSRVAIVGGTKALFGRRSCRIGFNVADRAGLQRALEGEDTFMRL
;
A
#
# COMPACT_ATOMS: atom_id res chain seq x y z
N MET A 1 -15.27 2.77 6.66
CA MET A 1 -13.99 3.09 5.98
C MET A 1 -13.43 1.79 5.44
N LYS A 2 -13.20 1.69 4.13
CA LYS A 2 -12.61 0.49 3.53
C LYS A 2 -11.12 0.44 3.85
N LYS A 3 -10.62 -0.69 4.35
CA LYS A 3 -9.20 -0.88 4.66
C LYS A 3 -8.62 -1.96 3.76
N ILE A 4 -7.48 -1.70 3.13
CA ILE A 4 -6.80 -2.61 2.20
C ILE A 4 -5.33 -2.70 2.58
N LEU A 5 -4.81 -3.92 2.71
CA LEU A 5 -3.39 -4.18 2.88
C LEU A 5 -2.84 -4.82 1.60
N LEU A 6 -1.82 -4.21 1.02
CA LEU A 6 -1.12 -4.71 -0.15
C LEU A 6 0.21 -5.33 0.29
N LEU A 7 0.33 -6.65 0.13
CA LEU A 7 1.54 -7.41 0.41
C LEU A 7 2.25 -7.80 -0.89
N PRO A 8 3.58 -7.66 -0.97
CA PRO A 8 4.33 -8.13 -2.11
C PRO A 8 4.59 -9.63 -1.98
N PHE A 9 4.49 -10.35 -3.10
CA PHE A 9 4.77 -11.80 -3.17
C PHE A 9 6.19 -12.21 -2.74
N CYS A 10 7.11 -11.26 -2.59
CA CYS A 10 8.50 -11.54 -2.24
C CYS A 10 8.73 -11.74 -0.73
N LEU A 11 7.72 -11.50 0.12
CA LEU A 11 7.79 -11.81 1.55
C LEU A 11 7.85 -13.31 1.82
N ALA A 12 8.39 -13.69 2.97
CA ALA A 12 8.34 -15.07 3.44
C ALA A 12 6.90 -15.55 3.63
N ARG A 13 6.65 -16.85 3.41
CA ARG A 13 5.30 -17.42 3.52
C ARG A 13 4.75 -17.27 4.93
N GLU A 14 5.60 -17.45 5.93
CA GLU A 14 5.30 -17.23 7.35
C GLU A 14 4.91 -15.78 7.61
N ASP A 15 5.72 -14.83 7.12
CA ASP A 15 5.42 -13.39 7.18
C ASP A 15 4.08 -13.04 6.52
N LEU A 16 3.81 -13.58 5.31
CA LEU A 16 2.55 -13.34 4.61
C LEU A 16 1.34 -13.82 5.42
N ALA A 17 1.43 -15.02 6.01
CA ALA A 17 0.35 -15.60 6.79
C ALA A 17 0.11 -14.83 8.09
N GLU A 18 1.18 -14.53 8.82
CA GLU A 18 1.10 -13.83 10.10
C GLU A 18 0.59 -12.39 9.92
N ILE A 19 1.19 -11.63 8.99
CA ILE A 19 0.76 -10.27 8.67
C ILE A 19 -0.68 -10.26 8.15
N GLY A 20 -1.04 -11.27 7.34
CA GLY A 20 -2.40 -11.45 6.86
C GLY A 20 -3.40 -11.56 8.00
N SER A 21 -3.16 -12.47 8.95
CA SER A 21 -4.01 -12.70 10.12
C SER A 21 -4.18 -11.43 10.97
N ILE A 22 -3.07 -10.73 11.27
CA ILE A 22 -3.11 -9.48 12.04
C ILE A 22 -3.95 -8.42 11.32
N ALA A 23 -3.77 -8.27 10.01
CA ALA A 23 -4.47 -7.26 9.23
C ALA A 23 -5.97 -7.56 9.11
N GLU A 24 -6.33 -8.84 8.90
CA GLU A 24 -7.73 -9.29 8.88
C GLU A 24 -8.42 -9.04 10.22
N GLY A 25 -7.75 -9.32 11.34
CA GLY A 25 -8.24 -8.96 12.68
C GLY A 25 -8.48 -7.45 12.87
N ASN A 26 -7.78 -6.61 12.11
CA ASN A 26 -7.95 -5.15 12.09
C ASN A 26 -8.97 -4.65 11.03
N GLY A 27 -9.64 -5.58 10.35
CA GLY A 27 -10.65 -5.32 9.32
C GLY A 27 -10.08 -4.92 7.96
N TYR A 28 -8.82 -5.26 7.67
CA TYR A 28 -8.21 -5.04 6.36
C TYR A 28 -8.52 -6.19 5.40
N ALA A 29 -8.88 -5.86 4.16
CA ALA A 29 -8.80 -6.81 3.06
C ALA A 29 -7.34 -7.00 2.64
N VAL A 30 -6.81 -8.20 2.78
CA VAL A 30 -5.42 -8.53 2.45
C VAL A 30 -5.30 -8.94 1.00
N VAL A 31 -4.41 -8.29 0.27
CA VAL A 31 -4.15 -8.54 -1.15
C VAL A 31 -2.67 -8.84 -1.33
N VAL A 32 -2.36 -10.06 -1.72
CA VAL A 32 -1.00 -10.44 -2.13
C VAL A 32 -0.85 -10.18 -3.62
N ALA A 33 -0.01 -9.19 -3.96
CA ALA A 33 0.20 -8.78 -5.34
C ALA A 33 1.53 -9.31 -5.88
N ASN A 34 1.45 -10.00 -7.02
CA ASN A 34 2.61 -10.43 -7.81
C ASN A 34 3.15 -9.31 -8.73
N SER A 35 2.36 -8.25 -8.97
CA SER A 35 2.72 -7.13 -9.82
C SER A 35 2.03 -5.84 -9.37
N THR A 36 2.55 -4.68 -9.80
CA THR A 36 1.91 -3.38 -9.55
C THR A 36 0.53 -3.32 -10.20
N ALA A 37 0.41 -3.85 -11.43
CA ALA A 37 -0.84 -3.85 -12.18
C ALA A 37 -1.93 -4.65 -11.45
N LYS A 38 -1.59 -5.84 -10.95
CA LYS A 38 -2.50 -6.66 -10.14
C LYS A 38 -2.91 -5.93 -8.86
N ALA A 39 -1.97 -5.32 -8.14
CA ALA A 39 -2.27 -4.54 -6.93
C ALA A 39 -3.28 -3.42 -7.23
N LEU A 40 -3.08 -2.67 -8.31
CA LEU A 40 -3.99 -1.60 -8.71
C LEU A 40 -5.37 -2.12 -9.14
N SER A 41 -5.42 -3.25 -9.83
CA SER A 41 -6.68 -3.88 -10.23
C SER A 41 -7.51 -4.31 -9.02
N GLU A 42 -6.87 -4.95 -8.03
CA GLU A 42 -7.56 -5.36 -6.80
C GLU A 42 -8.00 -4.16 -5.96
N VAL A 43 -7.18 -3.12 -5.86
CA VAL A 43 -7.62 -1.87 -5.22
C VAL A 43 -8.84 -1.31 -5.93
N ARG A 44 -8.85 -1.24 -7.27
CA ARG A 44 -10.03 -0.76 -8.03
C ARG A 44 -11.25 -1.65 -7.83
N ARG A 45 -11.08 -2.96 -7.70
CA ARG A 45 -12.19 -3.89 -7.44
C ARG A 45 -12.77 -3.70 -6.03
N HIS A 46 -11.92 -3.51 -5.02
CA HIS A 46 -12.36 -3.23 -3.66
C HIS A 46 -12.91 -1.82 -3.47
N VAL A 47 -12.62 -0.93 -4.42
CA VAL A 47 -12.98 0.47 -4.40
C VAL A 47 -13.99 0.73 -5.52
N SER A 48 -15.27 0.50 -5.23
CA SER A 48 -16.35 0.71 -6.19
C SER A 48 -16.34 2.14 -6.78
N PRO A 49 -16.45 2.29 -8.11
CA PRO A 49 -16.62 3.59 -8.74
C PRO A 49 -17.84 4.32 -8.14
N GLY A 50 -17.65 5.57 -7.70
CA GLY A 50 -18.73 6.39 -7.15
C GLY A 50 -18.97 6.29 -5.64
N SER A 51 -18.31 5.36 -4.94
CA SER A 51 -18.38 5.32 -3.47
C SER A 51 -17.66 6.51 -2.85
N ARG A 52 -18.34 7.20 -1.93
CA ARG A 52 -17.79 8.27 -1.08
C ARG A 52 -17.09 7.73 0.18
N GLU A 53 -17.13 6.43 0.40
CA GLU A 53 -16.54 5.84 1.59
C GLU A 53 -15.03 6.13 1.62
N PRO A 54 -14.50 6.68 2.74
CA PRO A 54 -13.07 6.82 2.92
C PRO A 54 -12.36 5.48 2.79
N VAL A 55 -11.15 5.50 2.22
CA VAL A 55 -10.36 4.28 2.05
C VAL A 55 -8.96 4.47 2.57
N ARG A 56 -8.50 3.49 3.34
CA ARG A 56 -7.13 3.36 3.82
C ARG A 56 -6.43 2.23 3.08
N ILE A 57 -5.25 2.51 2.53
CA ILE A 57 -4.42 1.53 1.84
C ILE A 57 -3.05 1.51 2.51
N VAL A 58 -2.69 0.37 3.08
CA VAL A 58 -1.34 0.11 3.61
C VAL A 58 -0.59 -0.72 2.58
N GLY A 59 0.57 -0.26 2.13
CA GLY A 59 1.39 -0.98 1.17
C GLY A 59 2.74 -1.37 1.75
N VAL A 60 3.04 -2.68 1.79
CA VAL A 60 4.38 -3.17 2.09
C VAL A 60 5.21 -3.12 0.80
N VAL A 61 6.25 -2.30 0.76
CA VAL A 61 7.04 -2.05 -0.45
C VAL A 61 8.52 -1.90 -0.15
N CYS A 62 9.36 -2.32 -1.08
CA CYS A 62 10.78 -1.96 -1.04
C CYS A 62 10.98 -0.49 -1.44
N GLU A 63 12.08 0.13 -1.00
CA GLU A 63 12.42 1.53 -1.29
C GLU A 63 12.36 1.92 -2.78
N GLY A 64 12.91 1.08 -3.66
CA GLY A 64 12.88 1.34 -5.10
C GLY A 64 11.45 1.38 -5.66
N ARG A 65 10.56 0.52 -5.16
CA ARG A 65 9.13 0.52 -5.50
C ARG A 65 8.40 1.68 -4.84
N ALA A 66 8.77 2.05 -3.62
CA ALA A 66 8.22 3.20 -2.89
C ALA A 66 8.44 4.51 -3.65
N LYS A 67 9.61 4.73 -4.26
CA LYS A 67 9.87 5.92 -5.10
C LYS A 67 8.92 5.98 -6.31
N LYS A 68 8.78 4.88 -7.05
CA LYS A 68 7.87 4.79 -8.21
C LYS A 68 6.41 5.01 -7.82
N VAL A 69 5.99 4.39 -6.72
CA VAL A 69 4.66 4.60 -6.15
C VAL A 69 4.48 6.07 -5.77
N GLY A 70 5.46 6.68 -5.10
CA GLY A 70 5.43 8.09 -4.72
C GLY A 70 5.19 9.04 -5.89
N VAL A 71 5.85 8.83 -7.03
CA VAL A 71 5.60 9.60 -8.27
C VAL A 71 4.16 9.41 -8.76
N GLY A 72 3.68 8.17 -8.81
CA GLY A 72 2.28 7.89 -9.19
C GLY A 72 1.26 8.53 -8.24
N LEU A 73 1.57 8.57 -6.95
CA LEU A 73 0.72 9.19 -5.93
C LEU A 73 0.70 10.72 -6.04
N LEU A 74 1.83 11.35 -6.39
CA LEU A 74 1.87 12.77 -6.68
C LEU A 74 0.94 13.12 -7.85
N LEU A 75 0.96 12.34 -8.92
CA LEU A 75 0.04 12.51 -10.05
C LEU A 75 -1.43 12.32 -9.64
N LEU A 76 -1.72 11.36 -8.76
CA LEU A 76 -3.07 11.19 -8.22
C LEU A 76 -3.51 12.38 -7.38
N LYS A 77 -2.61 12.97 -6.58
CA LYS A 77 -2.88 14.19 -5.81
C LYS A 77 -3.26 15.35 -6.73
N ILE A 78 -2.47 15.58 -7.78
CA ILE A 78 -2.74 16.64 -8.78
C ILE A 78 -4.11 16.41 -9.43
N ARG A 79 -4.40 15.16 -9.83
CA ARG A 79 -5.68 14.81 -10.43
C ARG A 79 -6.86 15.00 -9.48
N GLN A 80 -6.71 14.64 -8.20
CA GLN A 80 -7.76 14.85 -7.20
C GLN A 80 -7.98 16.34 -6.93
N TRP A 81 -6.92 17.12 -6.84
CA TRP A 81 -7.00 18.57 -6.72
C TRP A 81 -7.74 19.18 -7.91
N GLY A 82 -7.40 18.80 -9.14
CA GLY A 82 -8.11 19.23 -10.35
C GLY A 82 -9.58 18.82 -10.39
N LYS A 83 -9.95 17.66 -9.81
CA LYS A 83 -11.36 17.29 -9.64
C LYS A 83 -12.07 18.20 -8.64
N GLY A 84 -11.41 18.50 -7.51
CA GLY A 84 -11.93 19.41 -6.50
C GLY A 84 -12.20 20.81 -7.05
N THR A 85 -11.28 21.35 -7.86
CA THR A 85 -11.44 22.67 -8.49
C THR A 85 -12.55 22.71 -9.53
N LEU A 86 -12.82 21.58 -10.20
CA LEU A 86 -13.92 21.43 -11.16
C LEU A 86 -15.27 21.08 -10.50
N GLY A 87 -15.38 21.10 -9.17
CA GLY A 87 -16.59 20.69 -8.44
C GLY A 87 -16.93 19.19 -8.58
N LEU A 88 -16.01 18.40 -9.11
CA LEU A 88 -16.16 16.96 -9.28
C LEU A 88 -15.91 16.25 -7.94
N ARG A 89 -16.68 15.18 -7.71
CA ARG A 89 -16.66 14.44 -6.45
C ARG A 89 -15.28 13.84 -6.17
N THR A 90 -14.69 14.18 -5.03
CA THR A 90 -13.46 13.61 -4.48
C THR A 90 -13.78 12.71 -3.28
N ARG A 91 -12.84 11.84 -2.92
CA ARG A 91 -12.97 10.86 -1.82
C ARG A 91 -11.70 10.87 -0.98
N ARG A 92 -11.84 10.72 0.33
CA ARG A 92 -10.69 10.66 1.23
C ARG A 92 -9.90 9.37 1.02
N ILE A 93 -8.62 9.50 0.70
CA ILE A 93 -7.70 8.37 0.56
C ILE A 93 -6.54 8.54 1.54
N GLU A 94 -6.39 7.58 2.44
CA GLU A 94 -5.28 7.48 3.38
C GLU A 94 -4.29 6.42 2.89
N LEU A 95 -3.03 6.79 2.75
CA LEU A 95 -1.97 5.90 2.29
C LEU A 95 -0.88 5.78 3.34
N SER A 96 -0.53 4.54 3.64
CA SER A 96 0.58 4.18 4.52
C SER A 96 1.55 3.27 3.78
N ARG A 97 2.84 3.40 4.05
CA ARG A 97 3.89 2.59 3.44
C ARG A 97 4.68 1.89 4.54
N VAL A 98 4.93 0.62 4.33
CA VAL A 98 5.72 -0.21 5.25
C VAL A 98 6.92 -0.70 4.48
N ALA A 99 8.11 -0.51 5.06
CA ALA A 99 9.33 -0.99 4.45
C ALA A 99 9.47 -2.50 4.62
N ILE A 100 10.14 -3.13 3.67
CA ILE A 100 10.69 -4.47 3.87
C ILE A 100 12.05 -4.28 4.59
N VAL A 101 12.41 -5.19 5.49
CA VAL A 101 13.70 -5.23 6.21
C VAL A 101 14.80 -5.82 5.32
N GLY A 102 16.04 -5.34 5.47
CA GLY A 102 17.25 -5.88 4.83
C GLY A 102 17.43 -5.58 3.33
N GLY A 103 18.67 -5.51 2.84
CA GLY A 103 19.00 -5.37 1.42
C GLY A 103 19.41 -3.97 0.96
N THR A 104 20.41 -3.92 0.08
CA THR A 104 21.00 -2.66 -0.40
C THR A 104 20.03 -1.92 -1.32
N LYS A 105 19.76 -0.64 -1.00
CA LYS A 105 18.94 0.27 -1.80
C LYS A 105 19.64 0.49 -3.15
N ALA A 106 19.09 -0.03 -4.25
CA ALA A 106 19.49 0.41 -5.59
C ALA A 106 18.44 1.38 -6.14
N LEU A 107 18.88 2.32 -6.98
CA LEU A 107 18.00 3.29 -7.65
C LEU A 107 16.81 2.65 -8.39
N PHE A 108 16.92 1.37 -8.78
CA PHE A 108 15.91 0.63 -9.53
C PHE A 108 15.30 -0.58 -8.80
N GLY A 109 15.62 -0.82 -7.53
CA GLY A 109 15.13 -2.00 -6.79
C GLY A 109 16.06 -2.42 -5.66
N ARG A 110 15.83 -3.58 -5.05
CA ARG A 110 16.84 -4.21 -4.16
C ARG A 110 17.84 -4.97 -5.03
N ARG A 111 19.14 -4.81 -4.77
CA ARG A 111 20.16 -5.73 -5.32
C ARG A 111 19.97 -7.16 -4.79
N SER A 112 19.47 -7.30 -3.57
CA SER A 112 19.21 -8.58 -2.90
C SER A 112 17.72 -8.75 -2.59
N CYS A 113 16.89 -8.94 -3.61
CA CYS A 113 15.51 -9.39 -3.42
C CYS A 113 15.49 -10.92 -3.36
N ARG A 114 15.35 -11.49 -2.16
CA ARG A 114 15.19 -12.96 -1.98
C ARG A 114 13.71 -13.30 -1.92
N ILE A 115 13.13 -13.62 -3.08
CA ILE A 115 11.71 -13.95 -3.20
C ILE A 115 11.38 -15.09 -2.22
N GLY A 116 10.37 -14.90 -1.37
CA GLY A 116 9.96 -15.89 -0.38
C GLY A 116 10.77 -15.89 0.92
N PHE A 117 11.69 -14.94 1.10
CA PHE A 117 12.54 -14.84 2.30
C PHE A 117 12.66 -13.41 2.85
N ASN A 118 12.01 -12.43 2.22
CA ASN A 118 12.04 -11.08 2.75
C ASN A 118 11.08 -10.93 3.93
N VAL A 119 11.42 -10.03 4.86
CA VAL A 119 10.63 -9.78 6.07
C VAL A 119 10.14 -8.34 6.07
N ALA A 120 8.91 -8.08 6.53
CA ALA A 120 8.39 -6.72 6.67
C ALA A 120 8.90 -6.04 7.96
N ASP A 121 9.02 -4.71 7.97
CA ASP A 121 9.25 -3.95 9.20
C ASP A 121 8.00 -4.06 10.08
N ARG A 122 8.08 -4.87 11.14
CA ARG A 122 6.93 -5.19 11.99
C ARG A 122 6.45 -4.00 12.80
N ALA A 123 7.36 -3.18 13.32
CA ALA A 123 6.98 -1.98 14.08
C ALA A 123 6.30 -0.95 13.16
N GLY A 124 6.86 -0.73 11.97
CA GLY A 124 6.23 0.13 10.96
C GLY A 124 4.89 -0.41 10.45
N LEU A 125 4.76 -1.73 10.31
CA LEU A 125 3.51 -2.37 9.93
C LEU A 125 2.41 -2.12 10.96
N GLN A 126 2.71 -2.33 12.24
CA GLN A 126 1.73 -2.17 13.32
C GLN A 126 1.18 -0.74 13.34
N ARG A 127 2.07 0.27 13.40
CA ARG A 127 1.67 1.69 13.36
C ARG A 127 0.87 2.04 12.11
N ALA A 128 1.21 1.47 10.95
CA ALA A 128 0.48 1.68 9.71
C ALA A 128 -0.94 1.07 9.74
N LEU A 129 -1.13 -0.08 10.37
CA LEU A 129 -2.43 -0.72 10.54
C LEU A 129 -3.31 0.04 11.55
N GLU A 130 -2.70 0.58 12.60
CA GLU A 130 -3.38 1.44 13.60
C GLU A 130 -3.73 2.83 13.02
N GLY A 131 -2.94 3.30 12.04
CA GLY A 131 -3.22 4.51 11.26
C GLY A 131 -2.31 5.70 11.56
N GLU A 132 -1.29 5.50 12.39
CA GLU A 132 -0.34 6.52 12.81
C GLU A 132 0.63 6.89 11.68
N ASP A 133 1.10 5.89 10.90
CA ASP A 133 2.07 6.08 9.81
C ASP A 133 1.40 6.44 8.46
N THR A 134 0.44 7.37 8.46
CA THR A 134 -0.17 7.88 7.22
C THR A 134 0.78 8.87 6.54
N PHE A 135 1.41 8.49 5.43
CA PHE A 135 2.34 9.39 4.73
C PHE A 135 1.65 10.30 3.71
N MET A 136 0.42 9.97 3.28
CA MET A 136 -0.34 10.81 2.35
C MET A 136 -1.84 10.72 2.64
N ARG A 137 -2.48 11.90 2.67
CA ARG A 137 -3.93 12.07 2.66
C ARG A 137 -4.33 12.88 1.43
N LEU A 138 -5.27 12.34 0.67
CA LEU A 138 -5.88 12.97 -0.50
C LEU A 138 -7.37 13.18 -0.26
#